data_AF-A0A1G8DNF4-F1
#
_entry.id   AF-A0A1G8DNF4-F1
#
_cell.length_a   1.000
_cell.length_b   1.000
_cell.length_c   1.000
_cell.angle_alpha   90.00
_cell.angle_beta   90.00
_cell.angle_gamma   90.00
#
_symmetry.space_group_name_H-M   'P 1'
#
loop_
_entity.id
_entity.type
_entity.pdbx_description
1 polymer ?
#
loop_
_entity_poly.entity_id
_entity_poly.type
_entity_poly.pdbx_seq_one_letter_code
_entity_poly.pdbx_strand_id
1 'polypeptide(L)'
;MTMPAALFISDLHLQSSHPRTSAAFLSFLEHHAQYAQALYLLGDLFEYWAGDDDLEDPFNARMTAAIRAVSDAGVHVYWIAGNRDFLVGSGFAAAAGATLLSEPHVATIAGQRIVLLHGDAECTKDVSYMEFRAMVRQPAWQKQFLSMPLAQRKAIIDGLRQSSRQHNGEKSMDIMDVTPDAVAQIFAEHASTVMIHGHTHRPALHKVDATLRYVLPDWECDVTPPQQPRGGWIAIDARGNITRHDLNGDIID
;
A
#
# COMPACT_ATOMS: atom_id res chain seq x y z
N MET A 1 20.92 -9.23 -15.02
CA MET A 1 20.09 -9.66 -13.87
C MET A 1 18.81 -10.27 -14.41
N THR A 2 18.29 -11.33 -13.79
CA THR A 2 17.00 -11.92 -14.18
C THR A 2 15.87 -10.98 -13.76
N MET A 3 14.92 -10.74 -14.65
CA MET A 3 13.71 -9.96 -14.39
C MET A 3 12.99 -10.46 -13.12
N PRO A 4 12.70 -9.61 -12.12
CA PRO A 4 11.90 -10.02 -10.96
C PRO A 4 10.53 -10.54 -11.38
N ALA A 5 10.05 -11.58 -10.70
CA ALA A 5 8.70 -12.11 -10.90
C ALA A 5 7.64 -11.16 -10.31
N ALA A 6 7.96 -10.48 -9.21
CA ALA A 6 7.07 -9.47 -8.63
C ALA A 6 7.84 -8.45 -7.78
N LEU A 7 7.38 -7.20 -7.78
CA LEU A 7 7.76 -6.16 -6.83
C LEU A 7 6.54 -5.74 -5.99
N PHE A 8 6.77 -5.35 -4.74
CA PHE A 8 5.73 -4.94 -3.79
C PHE A 8 6.12 -3.62 -3.11
N ILE A 9 5.21 -2.66 -3.09
CA ILE A 9 5.33 -1.39 -2.37
C ILE A 9 3.99 -1.02 -1.72
N SER A 10 4.01 -0.20 -0.68
CA SER A 10 2.83 0.34 0.01
C SER A 10 3.21 1.63 0.74
N ASP A 11 2.21 2.31 1.30
CA ASP A 11 2.42 3.40 2.28
C ASP A 11 3.30 4.54 1.75
N LEU A 12 3.05 4.96 0.51
CA LEU A 12 3.80 6.06 -0.11
C LEU A 12 3.24 7.43 0.28
N HIS A 13 1.93 7.49 0.60
CA HIS A 13 1.25 8.73 0.98
C HIS A 13 1.52 9.88 0.01
N LEU A 14 1.49 9.57 -1.30
CA LEU A 14 1.78 10.52 -2.38
C LEU A 14 0.88 11.76 -2.23
N GLN A 15 1.51 12.92 -2.18
CA GLN A 15 0.86 14.23 -2.11
C GLN A 15 1.78 15.32 -2.67
N SER A 16 1.18 16.38 -3.20
CA SER A 16 1.90 17.48 -3.86
C SER A 16 2.87 18.21 -2.94
N SER A 17 2.65 18.21 -1.63
CA SER A 17 3.55 18.79 -0.64
C SER A 17 4.79 17.94 -0.32
N HIS A 18 4.87 16.69 -0.82
CA HIS A 18 6.00 15.78 -0.62
C HIS A 18 6.69 15.45 -1.96
N PRO A 19 7.39 16.44 -2.56
CA PRO A 19 8.00 16.29 -3.87
C PRO A 19 9.17 15.29 -3.90
N ARG A 20 9.93 15.12 -2.80
CA ARG A 20 11.05 14.17 -2.77
C ARG A 20 10.56 12.73 -2.76
N THR A 21 9.48 12.46 -2.03
CA THR A 21 8.81 11.15 -1.99
C THR A 21 8.22 10.82 -3.35
N SER A 22 7.56 11.80 -3.99
CA SER A 22 7.05 11.66 -5.36
C SER A 22 8.17 11.39 -6.37
N ALA A 23 9.32 12.06 -6.25
CA ALA A 23 10.48 11.84 -7.12
C ALA A 23 11.07 10.44 -6.92
N ALA A 24 11.18 9.96 -5.68
CA ALA A 24 11.65 8.62 -5.38
C ALA A 24 10.72 7.55 -5.99
N PHE A 25 9.40 7.73 -5.88
CA PHE A 25 8.42 6.84 -6.51
C PHE A 25 8.57 6.78 -8.03
N LEU A 26 8.63 7.94 -8.69
CA LEU A 26 8.81 8.02 -10.14
C LEU A 26 10.12 7.35 -10.57
N SER A 27 11.21 7.58 -9.83
CA SER A 27 12.49 6.92 -10.06
C SER A 27 12.39 5.42 -9.91
N PHE A 28 11.66 4.91 -8.91
CA PHE A 28 11.42 3.49 -8.73
C PHE A 28 10.65 2.86 -9.90
N LEU A 29 9.60 3.52 -10.37
CA LEU A 29 8.82 3.05 -11.51
C LEU A 29 9.70 2.94 -12.77
N GLU A 30 10.52 3.96 -13.03
CA GLU A 30 11.40 4.05 -14.18
C GLU A 30 12.59 3.08 -14.09
N HIS A 31 13.24 2.92 -12.93
CA HIS A 31 14.49 2.16 -12.87
C HIS A 31 14.30 0.71 -12.45
N HIS A 32 13.16 0.36 -11.84
CA HIS A 32 12.93 -0.96 -11.28
C HIS A 32 11.60 -1.57 -11.76
N ALA A 33 10.48 -0.88 -11.57
CA ALA A 33 9.17 -1.50 -11.79
C ALA A 33 8.90 -1.89 -13.24
N GLN A 34 9.30 -1.05 -14.22
CA GLN A 34 9.14 -1.38 -15.65
C GLN A 34 9.93 -2.61 -16.11
N TYR A 35 10.82 -3.14 -15.28
CA TYR A 35 11.62 -4.34 -15.56
C TYR A 35 11.21 -5.55 -14.71
N ALA A 36 10.01 -5.56 -14.14
CA ALA A 36 9.43 -6.70 -13.43
C ALA A 36 8.27 -7.32 -14.21
N GLN A 37 7.88 -8.56 -13.89
CA GLN A 37 6.68 -9.18 -14.48
C GLN A 37 5.39 -8.61 -13.86
N ALA A 38 5.43 -8.26 -12.57
CA ALA A 38 4.31 -7.71 -11.85
C ALA A 38 4.74 -6.66 -10.80
N LEU A 39 3.89 -5.65 -10.59
CA LEU A 39 3.98 -4.66 -9.52
C LEU A 39 2.71 -4.71 -8.68
N TYR A 40 2.86 -4.94 -7.38
CA TYR A 40 1.77 -4.93 -6.41
C TYR A 40 1.85 -3.66 -5.55
N LEU A 41 0.78 -2.87 -5.57
CA LEU A 41 0.58 -1.66 -4.78
C LEU A 41 -0.33 -2.02 -3.60
N LEU A 42 0.23 -2.26 -2.42
CA LEU A 42 -0.48 -2.80 -1.25
C LEU A 42 -1.07 -1.70 -0.34
N GLY A 43 -1.80 -0.76 -0.95
CA GLY A 43 -2.55 0.28 -0.25
C GLY A 43 -1.73 1.49 0.23
N ASP A 44 -2.45 2.57 0.57
CA ASP A 44 -1.90 3.85 1.03
C ASP A 44 -0.86 4.42 0.05
N LEU A 45 -1.13 4.27 -1.24
CA LEU A 45 -0.31 4.85 -2.30
C LEU A 45 -0.45 6.38 -2.30
N PHE A 46 -1.68 6.87 -2.17
CA PHE A 46 -1.98 8.28 -2.04
C PHE A 46 -2.26 8.63 -0.59
N GLU A 47 -1.90 9.86 -0.16
CA GLU A 47 -2.20 10.34 1.19
C GLU A 47 -3.72 10.37 1.48
N TYR A 48 -4.52 10.52 0.43
CA TYR A 48 -5.97 10.28 0.42
C TYR A 48 -6.47 10.05 -1.01
N TRP A 49 -7.63 9.42 -1.15
CA TRP A 49 -8.38 9.39 -2.41
C TRP A 49 -9.85 9.74 -2.15
N ALA A 50 -10.32 10.87 -2.70
CA ALA A 50 -11.70 11.31 -2.47
C ALA A 50 -12.71 10.61 -3.40
N GLY A 51 -12.25 9.96 -4.46
CA GLY A 51 -13.03 9.32 -5.52
C GLY A 51 -12.35 9.50 -6.87
N ASP A 52 -12.69 8.69 -7.85
CA ASP A 52 -12.01 8.70 -9.17
C ASP A 52 -12.24 9.98 -9.98
N ASP A 53 -13.24 10.79 -9.63
CA ASP A 53 -13.43 12.13 -10.18
C ASP A 53 -12.35 13.13 -9.71
N ASP A 54 -11.48 12.72 -8.77
CA ASP A 54 -10.27 13.44 -8.36
C ASP A 54 -9.05 13.17 -9.27
N LEU A 55 -9.20 12.33 -10.31
CA LEU A 55 -8.16 12.10 -11.32
C LEU A 55 -7.83 13.36 -12.13
N GLU A 56 -8.74 14.34 -12.17
CA GLU A 56 -8.51 15.63 -12.86
C GLU A 56 -7.48 16.51 -12.12
N ASP A 57 -7.21 16.23 -10.85
CA ASP A 57 -6.14 16.92 -10.12
C ASP A 57 -4.78 16.65 -10.82
N PRO A 58 -4.00 17.71 -11.16
CA PRO A 58 -2.76 17.54 -11.91
C PRO A 58 -1.73 16.62 -11.26
N PHE A 59 -1.69 16.56 -9.91
CA PHE A 59 -0.79 15.68 -9.20
C PHE A 59 -1.25 14.22 -9.33
N ASN A 60 -2.53 13.95 -9.06
CA ASN A 60 -3.11 12.61 -9.18
C ASN A 60 -3.00 12.09 -10.62
N ALA A 61 -3.30 12.93 -11.62
CA ALA A 61 -3.14 12.61 -13.03
C ALA A 61 -1.69 12.21 -13.37
N ARG A 62 -0.71 12.97 -12.88
CA ARG A 62 0.72 12.70 -13.12
C ARG A 62 1.17 11.38 -12.50
N MET A 63 0.80 11.10 -11.25
CA MET A 63 1.18 9.85 -10.58
C MET A 63 0.51 8.65 -11.25
N THR A 64 -0.77 8.77 -11.61
CA THR A 64 -1.53 7.74 -12.31
C THR A 64 -0.95 7.45 -13.70
N ALA A 65 -0.56 8.49 -14.45
CA ALA A 65 0.09 8.33 -15.75
C ALA A 65 1.45 7.63 -15.66
N ALA A 66 2.21 7.84 -14.58
CA ALA A 66 3.47 7.13 -14.35
C ALA A 66 3.26 5.63 -14.09
N ILE A 67 2.23 5.27 -13.31
CA ILE A 67 1.83 3.87 -13.12
C ILE A 67 1.39 3.26 -14.45
N ARG A 68 0.63 4.03 -15.24
CA ARG A 68 0.19 3.62 -16.58
C ARG A 68 1.35 3.32 -17.51
N ALA A 69 2.42 4.11 -17.49
CA ALA A 69 3.61 3.86 -18.29
C ALA A 69 4.26 2.50 -17.94
N VAL A 70 4.23 2.09 -16.67
CA VAL A 70 4.69 0.76 -16.25
C VAL A 70 3.80 -0.35 -16.79
N SER A 71 2.47 -0.16 -16.74
CA SER A 71 1.53 -1.11 -17.35
C SER A 71 1.71 -1.22 -18.87
N ASP A 72 1.86 -0.09 -19.58
CA ASP A 72 2.07 -0.05 -21.02
C ASP A 72 3.42 -0.67 -21.44
N ALA A 73 4.40 -0.73 -20.53
CA ALA A 73 5.66 -1.46 -20.71
C ALA A 73 5.49 -3.00 -20.60
N GLY A 74 4.29 -3.49 -20.32
CA GLY A 74 3.94 -4.91 -20.24
C GLY A 74 3.94 -5.50 -18.83
N VAL A 75 4.08 -4.66 -17.79
CA VAL A 75 4.06 -5.11 -16.39
C VAL A 75 2.62 -5.25 -15.90
N HIS A 76 2.31 -6.35 -15.22
CA HIS A 76 1.01 -6.49 -14.56
C HIS A 76 0.96 -5.63 -13.29
N VAL A 77 0.14 -4.59 -13.29
CA VAL A 77 -0.04 -3.73 -12.11
C VAL A 77 -1.28 -4.18 -11.33
N TYR A 78 -1.10 -4.45 -10.05
CA TYR A 78 -2.14 -4.84 -9.13
C TYR A 78 -2.23 -3.85 -7.98
N TRP A 79 -3.44 -3.60 -7.48
CA TRP A 79 -3.68 -2.66 -6.40
C TRP A 79 -4.61 -3.26 -5.34
N ILE A 80 -4.21 -3.17 -4.08
CA ILE A 80 -5.04 -3.45 -2.89
C ILE A 80 -5.34 -2.12 -2.20
N ALA A 81 -6.55 -1.98 -1.68
CA ALA A 81 -7.01 -0.78 -1.01
C ALA A 81 -6.42 -0.58 0.38
N GLY A 82 -5.73 0.54 0.58
CA GLY A 82 -5.31 0.97 1.91
C GLY A 82 -6.42 1.68 2.69
N ASN A 83 -6.09 2.15 3.89
CA ASN A 83 -7.05 2.89 4.72
C ASN A 83 -7.21 4.37 4.31
N ARG A 84 -6.35 4.90 3.44
CA ARG A 84 -6.42 6.29 2.93
C ARG A 84 -7.02 6.40 1.54
N ASP A 85 -6.86 5.37 0.73
CA ASP A 85 -7.21 5.35 -0.68
C ASP A 85 -8.27 4.29 -1.03
N PHE A 86 -9.03 3.81 -0.05
CA PHE A 86 -10.09 2.80 -0.23
C PHE A 86 -11.24 3.17 -1.18
N LEU A 87 -11.35 4.44 -1.58
CA LEU A 87 -12.34 4.93 -2.55
C LEU A 87 -11.85 4.86 -4.00
N VAL A 88 -10.61 4.42 -4.23
CA VAL A 88 -10.10 4.11 -5.57
C VAL A 88 -11.02 3.09 -6.24
N GLY A 89 -11.46 3.42 -7.45
CA GLY A 89 -12.41 2.63 -8.22
C GLY A 89 -11.93 2.28 -9.63
N SER A 90 -12.87 1.88 -10.46
CA SER A 90 -12.60 1.43 -11.83
C SER A 90 -12.05 2.53 -12.75
N GLY A 91 -12.33 3.81 -12.45
CA GLY A 91 -11.79 4.95 -13.20
C GLY A 91 -10.28 5.06 -13.01
N PHE A 92 -9.79 4.98 -11.76
CA PHE A 92 -8.36 4.89 -11.48
C PHE A 92 -7.75 3.64 -12.11
N ALA A 93 -8.39 2.47 -11.92
CA ALA A 93 -7.90 1.21 -12.47
C ALA A 93 -7.68 1.28 -13.99
N ALA A 94 -8.65 1.84 -14.72
CA ALA A 94 -8.54 2.04 -16.16
C ALA A 94 -7.45 3.07 -16.54
N ALA A 95 -7.36 4.18 -15.81
CA ALA A 95 -6.36 5.22 -16.07
C ALA A 95 -4.93 4.73 -15.82
N ALA A 96 -4.72 3.96 -14.74
CA ALA A 96 -3.44 3.39 -14.34
C ALA A 96 -3.07 2.10 -15.09
N GLY A 97 -4.01 1.45 -15.78
CA GLY A 97 -3.79 0.09 -16.31
C GLY A 97 -3.65 -0.96 -15.20
N ALA A 98 -4.28 -0.74 -14.04
CA ALA A 98 -4.18 -1.58 -12.87
C ALA A 98 -5.38 -2.52 -12.71
N THR A 99 -5.15 -3.67 -12.09
CA THR A 99 -6.21 -4.57 -11.63
C THR A 99 -6.44 -4.37 -10.13
N LEU A 100 -7.66 -4.02 -9.75
CA LEU A 100 -8.04 -3.92 -8.34
C LEU A 100 -8.23 -5.32 -7.76
N LEU A 101 -7.59 -5.59 -6.63
CA LEU A 101 -7.66 -6.85 -5.91
C LEU A 101 -8.47 -6.68 -4.63
N SER A 102 -9.23 -7.72 -4.27
CA SER A 102 -9.85 -7.82 -2.95
C SER A 102 -8.81 -8.15 -1.89
N GLU A 103 -8.99 -7.62 -0.69
CA GLU A 103 -8.20 -7.99 0.49
C GLU A 103 -8.97 -9.01 1.36
N PRO A 104 -8.33 -10.09 1.85
CA PRO A 104 -6.99 -10.57 1.49
C PRO A 104 -6.93 -11.13 0.05
N HIS A 105 -5.77 -11.04 -0.60
CA HIS A 105 -5.51 -11.67 -1.89
C HIS A 105 -4.44 -12.76 -1.76
N VAL A 106 -4.64 -13.92 -2.41
CA VAL A 106 -3.62 -14.96 -2.46
C VAL A 106 -3.03 -15.05 -3.87
N ALA A 107 -1.79 -14.60 -4.02
CA ALA A 107 -1.05 -14.69 -5.26
C ALA A 107 -0.22 -15.98 -5.31
N THR A 108 -0.04 -16.54 -6.51
CA THR A 108 0.95 -17.60 -6.76
C THR A 108 2.10 -17.01 -7.57
N ILE A 109 3.27 -16.87 -6.96
CA ILE A 109 4.43 -16.18 -7.54
C ILE A 109 5.63 -17.11 -7.45
N ALA A 110 6.26 -17.40 -8.59
CA ALA A 110 7.36 -18.37 -8.70
C ALA A 110 7.05 -19.73 -8.02
N GLY A 111 5.79 -20.18 -8.08
CA GLY A 111 5.32 -21.44 -7.49
C GLY A 111 5.01 -21.38 -5.98
N GLN A 112 5.17 -20.22 -5.34
CA GLN A 112 4.86 -20.01 -3.92
C GLN A 112 3.50 -19.32 -3.75
N ARG A 113 2.72 -19.75 -2.76
CA ARG A 113 1.46 -19.09 -2.37
C ARG A 113 1.75 -18.00 -1.35
N ILE A 114 1.37 -16.77 -1.65
CA ILE A 114 1.67 -15.60 -0.83
C ILE A 114 0.37 -14.84 -0.55
N VAL A 115 0.10 -14.56 0.72
CA VAL A 115 -1.03 -13.70 1.11
C VAL A 115 -0.58 -12.25 1.05
N LEU A 116 -1.36 -11.44 0.35
CA LEU A 116 -1.17 -10.00 0.19
C LEU A 116 -2.35 -9.29 0.83
N LEU A 117 -2.04 -8.28 1.63
CA LEU A 117 -3.00 -7.43 2.33
C LEU A 117 -2.36 -6.08 2.59
N HIS A 118 -3.15 -5.05 2.88
CA HIS A 118 -2.64 -3.77 3.32
C HIS A 118 -2.14 -3.87 4.78
N GLY A 119 -2.92 -4.48 5.68
CA GLY A 119 -2.50 -4.77 7.06
C GLY A 119 -3.34 -4.10 8.14
N ASP A 120 -4.24 -3.20 7.75
CA ASP A 120 -5.06 -2.44 8.68
C ASP A 120 -6.17 -3.30 9.33
N ALA A 121 -6.66 -4.34 8.64
CA ALA A 121 -7.67 -5.26 9.17
C ALA A 121 -7.16 -6.12 10.34
N GLU A 122 -5.84 -6.34 10.40
CA GLU A 122 -5.17 -7.21 11.37
C GLU A 122 -4.82 -6.47 12.67
N CYS A 123 -4.95 -5.14 12.71
CA CYS A 123 -4.79 -4.27 13.89
C CYS A 123 -6.01 -4.32 14.83
N THR A 124 -6.47 -5.52 15.18
CA THR A 124 -7.77 -5.77 15.85
C THR A 124 -7.88 -5.21 17.27
N LYS A 125 -6.78 -4.77 17.89
CA LYS A 125 -6.79 -4.08 19.20
C LYS A 125 -7.24 -2.64 19.11
N ASP A 126 -7.16 -2.00 17.93
CA ASP A 126 -7.68 -0.66 17.73
C ASP A 126 -9.18 -0.71 17.41
N VAL A 127 -10.00 -0.95 18.45
CA VAL A 127 -11.45 -1.10 18.32
C VAL A 127 -12.09 0.11 17.63
N SER A 128 -11.64 1.33 17.99
CA SER A 128 -12.14 2.56 17.38
C SER A 128 -11.89 2.62 15.87
N TYR A 129 -10.71 2.19 15.45
CA TYR A 129 -10.34 2.11 14.04
C TYR A 129 -11.11 0.99 13.33
N MET A 130 -11.29 -0.17 13.97
CA MET A 130 -12.06 -1.29 13.41
C MET A 130 -13.54 -0.92 13.17
N GLU A 131 -14.17 -0.18 14.08
CA GLU A 131 -15.53 0.33 13.90
C GLU A 131 -15.61 1.32 12.74
N PHE A 132 -14.67 2.27 12.68
CA PHE A 132 -14.57 3.22 11.57
C PHE A 132 -14.37 2.50 10.23
N ARG A 133 -13.42 1.56 10.16
CA ARG A 133 -13.13 0.74 8.97
C ARG A 133 -14.38 -0.01 8.53
N ALA A 134 -15.06 -0.68 9.45
CA ALA A 134 -16.29 -1.42 9.16
C ALA A 134 -17.40 -0.52 8.61
N MET A 135 -17.49 0.74 9.03
CA MET A 135 -18.43 1.71 8.48
C MET A 135 -18.03 2.17 7.07
N VAL A 136 -16.81 2.65 6.86
CA VAL A 136 -16.39 3.28 5.59
C VAL A 136 -16.19 2.29 4.45
N ARG A 137 -16.06 0.99 4.76
CA ARG A 137 -16.01 -0.09 3.77
C ARG A 137 -17.39 -0.58 3.33
N GLN A 138 -18.50 -0.08 3.91
CA GLN A 138 -19.84 -0.45 3.46
C GLN A 138 -20.17 0.17 2.09
N PRO A 139 -20.70 -0.60 1.12
CA PRO A 139 -21.05 -0.07 -0.19
C PRO A 139 -22.05 1.10 -0.14
N ALA A 140 -23.01 1.05 0.79
CA ALA A 140 -23.98 2.13 0.98
C ALA A 140 -23.31 3.43 1.46
N TRP A 141 -22.36 3.32 2.40
CA TRP A 141 -21.59 4.46 2.90
C TRP A 141 -20.75 5.06 1.78
N GLN A 142 -19.99 4.25 1.03
CA GLN A 142 -19.15 4.72 -0.07
C GLN A 142 -19.99 5.39 -1.16
N LYS A 143 -21.13 4.80 -1.54
CA LYS A 143 -22.04 5.40 -2.52
C LYS A 143 -22.58 6.75 -2.05
N GLN A 144 -22.97 6.86 -0.79
CA GLN A 144 -23.43 8.13 -0.22
C GLN A 144 -22.31 9.17 -0.19
N PHE A 145 -21.12 8.79 0.26
CA PHE A 145 -19.97 9.68 0.33
C PHE A 145 -19.58 10.19 -1.07
N LEU A 146 -19.43 9.29 -2.04
CA LEU A 146 -19.08 9.62 -3.44
C LEU A 146 -20.16 10.43 -4.17
N SER A 147 -21.39 10.47 -3.66
CA SER A 147 -22.45 11.33 -4.22
C SER A 147 -22.31 12.82 -3.85
N MET A 148 -21.49 13.14 -2.84
CA MET A 148 -21.23 14.52 -2.43
C MET A 148 -20.28 15.22 -3.43
N PRO A 149 -20.36 16.56 -3.58
CA PRO A 149 -19.38 17.33 -4.35
C PRO A 149 -17.95 17.05 -3.90
N LEU A 150 -17.01 16.94 -4.85
CA LEU A 150 -15.61 16.60 -4.57
C LEU A 150 -14.97 17.49 -3.49
N ALA A 151 -15.19 18.80 -3.57
CA ALA A 151 -14.68 19.75 -2.58
C ALA A 151 -15.19 19.47 -1.15
N GLN A 152 -16.45 19.04 -1.01
CA GLN A 152 -17.01 18.67 0.28
C GLN A 152 -16.37 17.39 0.83
N ARG A 153 -16.17 16.37 -0.02
CA ARG A 153 -15.48 15.13 0.36
C ARG A 153 -14.06 15.40 0.85
N LYS A 154 -13.29 16.21 0.11
CA LYS A 154 -11.93 16.60 0.49
C LYS A 154 -11.90 17.32 1.85
N ALA A 155 -12.82 18.26 2.08
CA ALA A 155 -12.92 18.94 3.37
C ALA A 155 -13.22 17.97 4.54
N ILE A 156 -14.10 16.97 4.34
CA ILE A 156 -14.38 15.94 5.34
C ILE A 156 -13.13 15.09 5.61
N ILE A 157 -12.45 14.63 4.56
CA ILE A 157 -11.22 13.84 4.65
C ILE A 157 -10.15 14.61 5.43
N ASP A 158 -9.94 15.89 5.12
CA ASP A 158 -8.96 16.72 5.82
C ASP A 158 -9.30 16.88 7.31
N GLY A 159 -10.58 17.03 7.66
CA GLY A 159 -11.02 17.03 9.06
C GLY A 159 -10.75 15.70 9.78
N LEU A 160 -11.06 14.57 9.14
CA LEU A 160 -10.77 13.24 9.68
C LEU A 160 -9.27 13.01 9.89
N ARG A 161 -8.44 13.46 8.94
CA ARG A 161 -6.97 13.37 9.03
C ARG A 161 -6.42 14.19 10.19
N GLN A 162 -6.89 15.42 10.37
CA GLN A 162 -6.47 16.26 11.50
C GLN A 162 -6.84 15.62 12.84
N SER A 163 -8.05 15.09 12.96
CA SER A 163 -8.50 14.38 14.17
C SER A 163 -7.68 13.11 14.42
N SER A 164 -7.43 12.30 13.39
CA SER A 164 -6.63 11.07 13.49
C SER A 164 -5.20 11.35 13.97
N ARG A 165 -4.54 12.39 13.45
CA ARG A 165 -3.20 12.81 13.90
C ARG A 165 -3.16 13.19 15.38
N GLN A 166 -4.22 13.80 15.90
CA GLN A 166 -4.32 14.17 17.32
C GLN A 166 -4.48 12.94 18.22
N HIS A 167 -5.35 11.99 17.83
CA HIS A 167 -5.67 10.82 18.66
C HIS A 167 -4.62 9.70 18.54
N ASN A 168 -3.98 9.53 17.39
CA ASN A 168 -2.95 8.49 17.21
C ASN A 168 -1.67 8.77 17.99
N GLY A 169 -1.39 10.04 18.34
CA GLY A 169 -0.29 10.40 19.23
C GLY A 169 -0.46 9.88 20.67
N GLU A 170 -1.70 9.53 21.06
CA GLU A 170 -2.04 9.05 22.40
C GLU A 170 -2.13 7.52 22.49
N LYS A 171 -2.21 6.81 21.36
CA LYS A 171 -2.32 5.35 21.30
C LYS A 171 -0.96 4.69 21.49
N SER A 172 -0.92 3.58 22.23
CA SER A 172 0.31 2.81 22.36
C SER A 172 0.67 2.12 21.05
N MET A 173 1.98 1.91 20.84
CA MET A 173 2.49 1.20 19.67
C MET A 173 1.94 -0.22 19.53
N ASP A 174 1.59 -0.88 20.65
CA ASP A 174 1.04 -2.24 20.65
C ASP A 174 -0.43 -2.30 20.20
N ILE A 175 -1.17 -1.20 20.29
CA ILE A 175 -2.57 -1.12 19.85
C ILE A 175 -2.64 -0.93 18.33
N MET A 176 -1.67 -0.22 17.76
CA MET A 176 -1.61 0.12 16.33
C MET A 176 -0.88 -0.92 15.46
N ASP A 177 -0.35 -1.98 16.06
CA ASP A 177 0.30 -3.07 15.32
C ASP A 177 -0.68 -4.22 15.05
N VAL A 178 -0.33 -5.09 14.11
CA VAL A 178 -1.08 -6.31 13.84
C VAL A 178 -1.08 -7.23 15.06
N THR A 179 -2.19 -7.90 15.30
CA THR A 179 -2.28 -8.85 16.42
C THR A 179 -1.75 -10.23 16.00
N PRO A 180 -0.99 -10.93 16.87
CA PRO A 180 -0.49 -12.27 16.58
C PRO A 180 -1.59 -13.26 16.18
N ASP A 181 -2.74 -13.20 16.85
CA ASP A 181 -3.88 -14.09 16.57
C ASP A 181 -4.48 -13.84 15.18
N ALA A 182 -4.63 -12.56 14.77
CA ALA A 182 -5.10 -12.24 13.42
C ALA A 182 -4.13 -12.73 12.34
N VAL A 183 -2.82 -12.54 12.56
CA VAL A 183 -1.79 -13.05 11.63
C VAL A 183 -1.85 -14.57 11.51
N ALA A 184 -1.97 -15.29 12.64
CA ALA A 184 -2.08 -16.74 12.65
C ALA A 184 -3.34 -17.23 11.93
N GLN A 185 -4.46 -16.53 12.11
CA GLN A 185 -5.72 -16.82 11.43
C GLN A 185 -5.58 -16.67 9.90
N ILE A 186 -4.95 -15.61 9.41
CA ILE A 186 -4.70 -15.42 7.98
C ILE A 186 -3.89 -16.58 7.38
N PHE A 187 -2.82 -17.02 8.05
CA PHE A 187 -2.06 -18.17 7.57
C PHE A 187 -2.88 -19.47 7.56
N ALA A 188 -3.69 -19.70 8.59
CA ALA A 188 -4.56 -20.87 8.69
C ALA A 188 -5.64 -20.92 7.61
N GLU A 189 -6.29 -19.79 7.31
CA GLU A 189 -7.41 -19.70 6.36
C GLU A 189 -6.95 -19.81 4.90
N HIS A 190 -5.76 -19.29 4.58
CA HIS A 190 -5.31 -19.15 3.19
C HIS A 190 -4.30 -20.22 2.72
N ALA A 191 -3.88 -21.11 3.63
CA ALA A 191 -2.91 -22.18 3.38
C ALA A 191 -1.64 -21.64 2.69
N SER A 192 -1.06 -20.60 3.30
CA SER A 192 0.19 -19.96 2.89
C SER A 192 1.15 -19.94 4.08
N THR A 193 2.44 -19.86 3.78
CA THR A 193 3.50 -19.67 4.78
C THR A 193 4.20 -18.32 4.60
N VAL A 194 3.74 -17.47 3.67
CA VAL A 194 4.33 -16.16 3.38
C VAL A 194 3.24 -15.11 3.30
N MET A 195 3.41 -14.03 4.04
CA MET A 195 2.54 -12.85 4.02
C MET A 195 3.38 -11.62 3.71
N ILE A 196 2.87 -10.73 2.86
CA ILE A 196 3.45 -9.41 2.61
C ILE A 196 2.37 -8.36 2.86
N HIS A 197 2.67 -7.37 3.70
CA HIS A 197 1.76 -6.27 4.00
C HIS A 197 2.49 -4.97 4.33
N GLY A 198 1.74 -3.86 4.43
CA GLY A 198 2.21 -2.54 4.83
C GLY A 198 1.57 -2.05 6.13
N HIS A 199 0.98 -0.85 6.08
CA HIS A 199 0.16 -0.16 7.09
C HIS A 199 0.88 0.25 8.39
N THR A 200 1.61 -0.67 9.00
CA THR A 200 2.19 -0.50 10.34
C THR A 200 3.43 0.40 10.37
N HIS A 201 4.04 0.66 9.20
CA HIS A 201 5.26 1.46 9.01
C HIS A 201 6.46 0.93 9.82
N ARG A 202 6.50 -0.39 10.03
CA ARG A 202 7.52 -1.12 10.80
C ARG A 202 8.19 -2.17 9.93
N PRO A 203 9.02 -1.77 8.95
CA PRO A 203 9.63 -2.70 8.00
C PRO A 203 10.44 -3.78 8.73
N ALA A 204 10.03 -5.03 8.57
CA ALA A 204 10.59 -6.16 9.29
C ALA A 204 10.26 -7.48 8.59
N LEU A 205 11.08 -8.49 8.86
CA LEU A 205 10.75 -9.88 8.59
C LEU A 205 10.51 -10.59 9.93
N HIS A 206 9.26 -10.97 10.18
CA HIS A 206 8.90 -11.77 11.34
C HIS A 206 8.84 -13.25 10.94
N LYS A 207 9.56 -14.09 11.70
CA LYS A 207 9.60 -15.54 11.51
C LYS A 207 8.96 -16.20 12.72
N VAL A 208 7.87 -16.93 12.51
CA VAL A 208 7.19 -17.72 13.55
C VAL A 208 6.94 -19.10 12.98
N ASP A 209 7.58 -20.11 13.58
CA ASP A 209 7.61 -21.49 13.07
C ASP A 209 8.03 -21.55 11.59
N ALA A 210 7.15 -22.03 10.71
CA ALA A 210 7.36 -22.10 9.27
C ALA A 210 6.81 -20.89 8.50
N THR A 211 6.26 -19.90 9.19
CA THR A 211 5.62 -18.73 8.56
C THR A 211 6.55 -17.53 8.53
N LEU A 212 6.48 -16.77 7.44
CA LEU A 212 7.24 -15.56 7.17
C LEU A 212 6.27 -14.41 6.94
N ARG A 213 6.30 -13.39 7.79
CA ARG A 213 5.54 -12.14 7.61
C ARG A 213 6.50 -11.01 7.30
N TYR A 214 6.40 -10.51 6.08
CA TYR A 214 7.15 -9.35 5.61
C TYR A 214 6.30 -8.09 5.74
N VAL A 215 6.88 -7.06 6.35
CA VAL A 215 6.30 -5.73 6.46
C VAL A 215 7.05 -4.79 5.52
N LEU A 216 6.33 -4.14 4.61
CA LEU A 216 6.84 -3.11 3.71
C LEU A 216 7.15 -1.82 4.49
N PRO A 217 8.17 -1.06 4.06
CA PRO A 217 8.44 0.26 4.62
C PRO A 217 7.41 1.29 4.12
N ASP A 218 7.13 2.29 4.93
CA ASP A 218 6.57 3.55 4.42
C ASP A 218 7.63 4.33 3.63
N TRP A 219 7.18 5.17 2.71
CA TRP A 219 8.05 6.08 1.98
C TRP A 219 7.92 7.48 2.53
N GLU A 220 9.03 8.02 3.02
CA GLU A 220 9.09 9.37 3.56
C GLU A 220 10.48 9.96 3.27
N CYS A 221 10.56 10.72 2.19
CA CYS A 221 11.79 11.33 1.69
C CYS A 221 11.85 12.84 1.93
N ASP A 222 10.77 13.46 2.39
CA ASP A 222 10.62 14.89 2.63
C ASP A 222 10.98 15.29 4.08
N VAL A 223 11.87 14.50 4.69
CA VAL A 223 12.43 14.73 6.02
C VAL A 223 13.59 15.74 6.03
N THR A 224 13.77 16.38 7.20
CA THR A 224 14.90 17.27 7.48
C THR A 224 15.99 16.54 8.28
N PRO A 225 17.28 16.83 8.08
CA PRO A 225 18.34 16.30 8.93
C PRO A 225 18.07 16.56 10.43
N PRO A 226 18.37 15.61 11.33
CA PRO A 226 19.15 14.38 11.12
C PRO A 226 18.32 13.16 10.67
N GLN A 227 17.02 13.32 10.43
CA GLN A 227 16.18 12.21 9.95
C GLN A 227 16.62 11.78 8.56
N GLN A 228 16.69 10.47 8.33
CA GLN A 228 17.06 9.88 7.05
C GLN A 228 15.81 9.55 6.23
N PRO A 229 15.84 9.74 4.91
CA PRO A 229 14.78 9.25 4.02
C PRO A 229 14.51 7.76 4.24
N ARG A 230 13.24 7.39 4.20
CA ARG A 230 12.79 5.99 4.31
C ARG A 230 12.00 5.60 3.07
N GLY A 231 12.02 4.31 2.76
CA GLY A 231 11.33 3.72 1.63
C GLY A 231 12.04 2.44 1.19
N GLY A 232 11.58 1.86 0.09
CA GLY A 232 12.09 0.60 -0.41
C GLY A 232 10.95 -0.32 -0.87
N TRP A 233 11.32 -1.52 -1.27
CA TRP A 233 10.37 -2.50 -1.80
C TRP A 233 10.79 -3.92 -1.45
N ILE A 234 9.85 -4.85 -1.61
CA ILE A 234 10.15 -6.28 -1.61
C ILE A 234 10.16 -6.77 -3.05
N ALA A 235 11.10 -7.64 -3.38
CA ALA A 235 11.17 -8.31 -4.67
C ALA A 235 11.09 -9.82 -4.50
N ILE A 236 10.46 -10.49 -5.47
CA ILE A 236 10.51 -11.94 -5.61
C ILE A 236 11.09 -12.26 -6.98
N ASP A 237 12.18 -13.02 -7.00
CA ASP A 237 12.80 -13.44 -8.26
C ASP A 237 12.08 -14.65 -8.90
N ALA A 238 12.49 -15.03 -10.10
CA ALA A 238 11.91 -16.16 -10.83
C ALA A 238 12.12 -17.54 -10.15
N ARG A 239 12.96 -17.62 -9.12
CA ARG A 239 13.20 -18.83 -8.31
C ARG A 239 12.44 -18.80 -6.99
N GLY A 240 11.73 -17.71 -6.69
CA GLY A 240 10.98 -17.51 -5.45
C GLY A 240 11.84 -17.02 -4.29
N ASN A 241 13.05 -16.52 -4.53
CA ASN A 241 13.79 -15.84 -3.48
C ASN A 241 13.16 -14.48 -3.20
N ILE A 242 12.90 -14.19 -1.94
CA ILE A 242 12.32 -12.93 -1.47
C ILE A 242 13.44 -12.07 -0.90
N THR A 243 13.63 -10.85 -1.42
CA THR A 243 14.65 -9.89 -0.97
C THR A 243 13.99 -8.56 -0.59
N ARG A 244 14.54 -7.88 0.41
CA ARG A 244 14.18 -6.50 0.76
C ARG A 244 15.19 -5.53 0.16
N HIS A 245 14.69 -4.43 -0.40
CA HIS A 245 15.51 -3.40 -1.03
C HIS A 245 15.29 -2.04 -0.38
N ASP A 246 16.34 -1.24 -0.25
CA ASP A 246 16.25 0.16 0.13
C ASP A 246 15.85 1.07 -1.06
N LEU A 247 15.81 2.39 -0.84
CA LEU A 247 15.49 3.37 -1.88
C LEU A 247 16.49 3.40 -3.06
N ASN A 248 17.73 2.92 -2.86
CA ASN A 248 18.77 2.87 -3.89
C ASN A 248 18.74 1.55 -4.68
N GLY A 249 17.93 0.58 -4.22
CA GLY A 249 17.85 -0.77 -4.77
C GLY A 249 18.86 -1.74 -4.21
N ASP A 250 19.62 -1.35 -3.19
CA ASP A 250 20.53 -2.26 -2.48
C ASP A 250 19.73 -3.27 -1.67
N ILE A 251 20.15 -4.54 -1.70
CA ILE A 251 19.53 -5.60 -0.89
C ILE A 251 19.96 -5.39 0.56
N ILE A 252 18.97 -5.26 1.45
CA ILE A 252 19.19 -5.05 2.88
C ILE A 252 19.02 -6.32 3.71
N ASP A 253 18.45 -7.38 3.12
CA ASP A 253 18.36 -8.76 3.64
C ASP A 253 17.68 -9.74 2.67
#